data_AF-A0A2D6ISP6-F1
#
_entry.id   AF-A0A2D6ISP6-F1
#
_cell.length_a   1.000
_cell.length_b   1.000
_cell.length_c   1.000
_cell.angle_alpha   90.00
_cell.angle_beta   90.00
_cell.angle_gamma   90.00
#
_symmetry.space_group_name_H-M   'P 1'
#
loop_
_entity.id
_entity.type
_entity.pdbx_description
1 polymer ?
#
loop_
_entity_poly.entity_id
_entity_poly.type
_entity_poly.pdbx_seq_one_letter_code
_entity_poly.pdbx_strand_id
1 'polypeptide(L)'
;MRYSSALVFILACSVLSCYPTYNWRLVQTEQFGWEALFPAKPKRNSRKIVIEAHPEQTVIKIDRYSVALNQMDFILDVISFEGEIMLDNVSSLQEYVNKMLKSNLNIPPEVDLVDGVLTEGFIGKGESRPVAVILKHLNNDYSMVRGVAVGTPQNFKSDKAEFFLNSIK
;
A
#
# COMPACT_ATOMS: atom_id res chain seq x y z
N MET A 1 10.08 58.38 -21.64
CA MET A 1 9.35 57.11 -21.59
C MET A 1 10.28 56.02 -21.04
N ARG A 2 10.20 55.71 -19.74
CA ARG A 2 10.99 54.67 -19.06
C ARG A 2 10.03 53.72 -18.35
N TYR A 3 9.39 52.85 -19.13
CA TYR A 3 8.55 51.76 -18.63
C TYR A 3 8.93 50.48 -19.40
N SER A 4 10.17 50.01 -19.23
CA SER A 4 10.63 48.79 -19.92
C SER A 4 11.58 47.94 -19.07
N SER A 5 11.44 47.98 -17.74
CA SER A 5 12.21 47.10 -16.86
C SER A 5 11.42 46.52 -15.68
N ALA A 6 10.14 46.87 -15.53
CA ALA A 6 9.31 46.34 -14.44
C ALA A 6 8.56 45.04 -14.81
N LEU A 7 8.59 44.61 -16.08
CA LEU A 7 7.77 43.49 -16.56
C LEU A 7 8.44 42.12 -16.46
N VAL A 8 9.72 42.05 -16.08
CA VAL A 8 10.48 40.80 -15.97
C VAL A 8 10.37 40.16 -14.57
N PHE A 9 9.98 40.91 -13.54
CA PHE A 9 9.95 40.39 -12.15
C PHE A 9 8.68 39.65 -11.75
N ILE A 10 7.59 39.71 -12.53
CA ILE A 10 6.30 39.11 -12.14
C ILE A 10 6.17 37.65 -12.63
N LEU A 11 6.97 37.22 -13.60
CA LEU A 11 6.88 35.86 -14.16
C LEU A 11 7.67 34.79 -13.38
N ALA A 12 8.45 35.18 -12.37
CA ALA A 12 9.29 34.26 -11.60
C ALA A 12 8.59 33.61 -10.38
N CYS A 13 7.44 34.13 -9.94
CA CYS A 13 6.75 33.64 -8.73
C CYS A 13 5.58 32.68 -9.00
N SER A 14 5.22 32.40 -10.25
CA SER A 14 4.08 31.54 -10.62
C SER A 14 4.43 30.05 -10.76
N VAL A 15 5.68 29.67 -10.51
CA VAL A 15 6.10 28.26 -10.33
C VAL A 15 6.34 27.96 -8.84
N LEU A 16 5.49 28.46 -7.95
CA LEU A 16 5.21 27.73 -6.72
C LEU A 16 4.40 26.50 -7.13
N SER A 17 5.12 25.48 -7.58
CA SER A 17 4.65 24.14 -7.83
C SER A 17 3.66 23.76 -6.73
N CYS A 18 2.44 23.37 -7.09
CA CYS A 18 1.59 22.55 -6.24
C CYS A 18 2.31 21.22 -6.00
N TYR A 19 3.32 21.22 -5.12
CA TYR A 19 3.98 20.01 -4.70
C TYR A 19 3.00 19.24 -3.83
N PRO A 20 2.74 17.95 -4.10
CA PRO A 20 1.82 17.17 -3.28
C PRO A 20 2.37 17.09 -1.86
N THR A 21 1.76 17.82 -0.93
CA THR A 21 2.13 17.80 0.49
C THR A 21 1.45 16.62 1.18
N TYR A 22 2.21 15.94 2.03
CA TYR A 22 1.69 14.87 2.88
C TYR A 22 0.68 15.47 3.87
N ASN A 23 -0.60 15.15 3.68
CA ASN A 23 -1.68 15.55 4.56
C ASN A 23 -2.19 14.30 5.28
N TRP A 24 -1.52 13.98 6.40
CA TRP A 24 -1.78 12.77 7.18
C TRP A 24 -3.21 12.79 7.75
N ARG A 25 -4.01 11.83 7.33
CA ARG A 25 -5.41 11.69 7.72
C ARG A 25 -5.61 10.36 8.40
N LEU A 26 -6.17 10.41 9.61
CA LEU A 26 -6.60 9.22 10.32
C LEU A 26 -7.78 8.60 9.59
N VAL A 27 -7.65 7.32 9.27
CA VAL A 27 -8.72 6.47 8.75
C VAL A 27 -8.85 5.31 9.71
N GLN A 28 -10.07 5.10 10.17
CA GLN A 28 -10.44 4.04 11.11
C GLN A 28 -11.74 3.41 10.65
N THR A 29 -11.99 2.16 11.03
CA THR A 29 -13.29 1.51 10.80
C THR A 29 -13.83 0.93 12.10
N GLU A 30 -15.10 1.19 12.38
CA GLU A 30 -15.78 0.63 13.57
C GLU A 30 -15.86 -0.90 13.52
N GLN A 31 -15.83 -1.48 12.32
CA GLN A 31 -16.15 -2.89 12.10
C GLN A 31 -14.96 -3.85 12.28
N PHE A 32 -13.72 -3.33 12.20
CA PHE A 32 -12.51 -4.16 12.24
C PHE A 32 -11.43 -3.65 13.21
N GLY A 33 -11.71 -2.58 13.96
CA GLY A 33 -10.85 -2.13 15.08
C GLY A 33 -9.48 -1.58 14.69
N TRP A 34 -9.19 -1.39 13.39
CA TRP A 34 -7.92 -0.85 12.93
C TRP A 34 -7.99 0.66 12.69
N GLU A 35 -6.81 1.28 12.78
CA GLU A 35 -6.58 2.66 12.37
C GLU A 35 -5.26 2.79 11.59
N ALA A 36 -5.20 3.75 10.67
CA ALA A 36 -3.98 4.10 9.94
C ALA A 36 -3.99 5.58 9.50
N LEU A 37 -2.80 6.20 9.44
CA LEU A 37 -2.59 7.54 8.92
C LEU A 37 -2.22 7.50 7.43
N PHE A 38 -3.12 7.94 6.56
CA PHE A 38 -2.85 8.03 5.12
C PHE A 38 -2.31 9.40 4.71
N PRO A 39 -1.40 9.49 3.74
CA PRO A 39 -0.79 10.77 3.35
C PRO A 39 -1.71 11.67 2.51
N ALA A 40 -2.87 11.16 2.10
CA ALA A 40 -3.99 11.90 1.52
C ALA A 40 -5.29 11.13 1.76
N LYS A 41 -6.41 11.57 1.17
CA LYS A 41 -7.68 10.82 1.26
C LYS A 41 -7.57 9.50 0.47
N PRO A 42 -7.68 8.32 1.10
CA PRO A 42 -7.60 7.06 0.37
C PRO A 42 -8.85 6.79 -0.47
N LYS A 43 -8.66 6.10 -1.58
CA LYS A 43 -9.73 5.41 -2.30
C LYS A 43 -9.97 4.06 -1.62
N ARG A 44 -11.23 3.68 -1.44
CA ARG A 44 -11.62 2.35 -0.94
C ARG A 44 -12.11 1.49 -2.10
N ASN A 45 -11.65 0.24 -2.16
CA ASN A 45 -12.15 -0.78 -3.07
C ASN A 45 -12.34 -2.10 -2.28
N SER A 46 -13.50 -2.74 -2.47
CA SER A 46 -13.82 -3.99 -1.79
C SER A 46 -13.97 -5.10 -2.84
N ARG A 47 -13.35 -6.25 -2.59
CA ARG A 47 -13.47 -7.44 -3.44
C ARG A 47 -13.57 -8.71 -2.61
N LYS A 48 -14.14 -9.75 -3.21
CA LYS A 48 -14.14 -11.11 -2.67
C LYS A 48 -13.31 -12.01 -3.58
N ILE A 49 -12.61 -12.97 -2.98
CA ILE A 49 -11.83 -13.97 -3.67
C ILE A 49 -12.28 -15.33 -3.15
N VAL A 50 -12.69 -16.21 -4.05
CA VAL A 50 -13.01 -17.60 -3.73
C VAL A 50 -11.73 -18.40 -3.87
N ILE A 51 -11.32 -19.06 -2.80
CA ILE A 51 -10.25 -20.06 -2.79
C ILE A 51 -10.92 -21.42 -2.88
N GLU A 52 -10.69 -22.10 -4.01
CA GLU A 52 -11.10 -23.48 -4.19
C GLU A 52 -10.00 -24.39 -3.62
N ALA A 53 -10.23 -24.91 -2.41
CA ALA A 53 -9.37 -25.93 -1.80
C ALA A 53 -10.23 -27.19 -1.59
N HIS A 54 -10.09 -28.19 -2.46
CA HIS A 54 -10.85 -29.44 -2.36
C HIS A 54 -10.84 -30.00 -0.92
N PRO A 55 -12.00 -30.30 -0.30
CA PRO A 55 -13.37 -30.37 -0.86
C PRO A 55 -14.26 -29.12 -0.66
N GLU A 56 -13.75 -28.00 -0.17
CA GLU A 56 -14.59 -26.87 0.29
C GLU A 56 -14.14 -25.50 -0.26
N GLN A 57 -15.10 -24.57 -0.37
CA GLN A 57 -14.84 -23.20 -0.85
C GLN A 57 -14.65 -22.26 0.32
N THR A 58 -13.49 -21.62 0.40
CA THR A 58 -13.24 -20.54 1.37
C THR A 58 -13.34 -19.20 0.67
N VAL A 59 -14.12 -18.27 1.22
CA VAL A 59 -14.24 -16.92 0.68
C VAL A 59 -13.41 -15.95 1.51
N ILE A 60 -12.53 -15.20 0.85
CA ILE A 60 -11.78 -14.10 1.45
C ILE A 60 -12.38 -12.78 0.98
N LYS A 61 -12.70 -11.91 1.93
CA LYS A 61 -13.04 -10.51 1.67
C LYS A 61 -11.80 -9.64 1.85
N ILE A 62 -11.55 -8.75 0.89
CA ILE A 62 -10.47 -7.76 0.94
C ILE A 62 -11.08 -6.36 0.79
N ASP A 63 -10.93 -5.54 1.82
CA ASP A 63 -11.21 -4.11 1.83
C ASP A 63 -9.88 -3.35 1.69
N ARG A 64 -9.60 -2.82 0.49
CA ARG A 64 -8.38 -2.08 0.15
C ARG A 64 -8.58 -0.57 0.28
N TYR A 65 -7.66 0.09 0.96
CA TYR A 65 -7.53 1.54 1.04
C TYR A 65 -6.21 1.95 0.42
N SER A 66 -6.22 2.83 -0.58
CA SER A 66 -5.01 3.19 -1.32
C SER A 66 -4.89 4.68 -1.61
N VAL A 67 -3.68 5.21 -1.49
CA VAL A 67 -3.28 6.55 -1.92
C VAL A 67 -2.03 6.45 -2.79
N ALA A 68 -2.10 7.01 -4.00
CA ALA A 68 -0.92 7.30 -4.80
C ALA A 68 -0.50 8.75 -4.54
N LEU A 69 0.72 8.98 -4.04
CA LEU A 69 1.27 10.31 -3.76
C LEU A 69 2.78 10.31 -4.00
N ASN A 70 3.30 11.30 -4.72
CA ASN A 70 4.75 11.46 -4.94
C ASN A 70 5.43 10.18 -5.47
N GLN A 71 4.81 9.51 -6.46
CA GLN A 71 5.30 8.27 -7.08
C GLN A 71 5.43 7.08 -6.11
N MET A 72 4.70 7.13 -4.99
CA MET A 72 4.55 6.03 -4.06
C MET A 72 3.07 5.67 -3.93
N ASP A 73 2.80 4.39 -3.78
CA ASP A 73 1.52 3.83 -3.42
C ASP A 73 1.54 3.40 -1.96
N PHE A 74 0.65 3.98 -1.16
CA PHE A 74 0.40 3.62 0.24
C PHE A 74 -0.90 2.84 0.28
N ILE A 75 -0.82 1.56 0.65
CA ILE A 75 -1.91 0.60 0.56
C ILE A 75 -2.11 -0.04 1.92
N LEU A 76 -3.37 -0.11 2.36
CA LEU A 76 -3.81 -0.93 3.48
C LEU A 76 -4.85 -1.91 2.97
N ASP A 77 -4.57 -3.20 3.11
CA ASP A 77 -5.53 -4.26 2.84
C ASP A 77 -6.06 -4.80 4.18
N VAL A 78 -7.37 -4.77 4.36
CA VAL A 78 -8.07 -5.40 5.50
C VAL A 78 -8.70 -6.67 4.96
N ILE A 79 -8.28 -7.80 5.50
CA ILE A 79 -8.51 -9.12 4.91
C ILE A 79 -9.17 -9.99 5.97
N SER A 80 -10.32 -10.58 5.64
CA SER A 80 -11.03 -11.48 6.55
C SER A 80 -11.60 -12.66 5.79
N PHE A 81 -11.80 -13.78 6.48
CA PHE A 81 -12.61 -14.87 5.97
C PHE A 81 -14.09 -14.51 6.02
N GLU A 82 -14.87 -15.10 5.13
CA GLU A 82 -16.33 -15.04 5.12
C GLU A 82 -16.86 -16.49 5.17
N GLY A 83 -17.66 -16.81 6.19
CA GLY A 83 -18.17 -18.17 6.45
C GLY A 83 -17.51 -18.86 7.64
N GLU A 84 -17.77 -20.17 7.82
CA GLU A 84 -17.11 -20.97 8.85
C GLU A 84 -15.61 -21.11 8.55
N ILE A 85 -14.80 -20.78 9.56
CA ILE A 85 -13.35 -20.72 9.46
C ILE A 85 -12.82 -22.10 9.81
N MET A 86 -12.59 -22.94 8.81
CA MET A 86 -11.91 -24.21 9.01
C MET A 86 -10.41 -23.96 8.99
N LEU A 87 -9.83 -23.89 10.20
CA LEU A 87 -8.44 -23.58 10.52
C LEU A 87 -7.40 -24.55 9.93
N ASP A 88 -7.84 -25.67 9.33
CA ASP A 88 -6.96 -26.81 9.07
C ASP A 88 -6.28 -26.82 7.70
N ASN A 89 -6.71 -25.98 6.73
CA ASN A 89 -6.33 -26.21 5.32
C ASN A 89 -5.80 -25.00 4.53
N VAL A 90 -5.67 -23.83 5.14
CA VAL A 90 -5.04 -22.67 4.51
C VAL A 90 -3.64 -22.50 5.11
N SER A 91 -2.60 -22.84 4.35
CA SER A 91 -1.25 -22.30 4.54
C SER A 91 -1.39 -20.82 4.92
N SER A 92 -0.98 -20.42 6.14
CA SER A 92 -1.46 -19.21 6.86
C SER A 92 -1.97 -18.08 5.94
N LEU A 93 -3.13 -17.48 6.20
CA LEU A 93 -3.72 -16.39 5.37
C LEU A 93 -2.67 -15.38 4.84
N GLN A 94 -1.69 -15.04 5.67
CA GLN A 94 -0.51 -14.26 5.32
C GLN A 94 0.28 -14.82 4.13
N GLU A 95 0.60 -16.12 4.09
CA GLU A 95 1.30 -16.77 2.97
C GLU A 95 0.55 -16.62 1.64
N TYR A 96 -0.76 -16.91 1.63
CA TYR A 96 -1.59 -16.72 0.44
C TYR A 96 -1.55 -15.28 -0.05
N VAL A 97 -1.70 -14.33 0.87
CA VAL A 97 -1.73 -12.91 0.58
C VAL A 97 -0.35 -12.38 0.15
N ASN A 98 0.74 -12.93 0.69
CA ASN A 98 2.11 -12.66 0.27
C ASN A 98 2.38 -13.20 -1.13
N LYS A 99 1.94 -14.42 -1.45
CA LYS A 99 2.01 -14.98 -2.79
C LYS A 99 1.28 -14.10 -3.81
N MET A 100 0.11 -13.58 -3.44
CA MET A 100 -0.63 -12.64 -4.28
C MET A 100 0.12 -11.32 -4.48
N LEU A 101 0.75 -10.76 -3.45
CA LEU A 101 1.56 -9.55 -3.56
C LEU A 101 2.77 -9.77 -4.47
N LYS A 102 3.51 -10.86 -4.24
CA LYS A 102 4.66 -11.23 -5.08
C LYS A 102 4.25 -11.33 -6.55
N SER A 103 3.15 -12.01 -6.83
CA SER A 103 2.61 -12.11 -8.20
C SER A 103 2.21 -10.76 -8.79
N ASN A 104 1.56 -9.88 -8.02
CA ASN A 104 1.13 -8.56 -8.51
C ASN A 104 2.31 -7.63 -8.80
N LEU A 105 3.36 -7.70 -7.99
CA LEU A 105 4.54 -6.87 -8.10
C LEU A 105 5.69 -7.52 -8.88
N ASN A 106 5.49 -8.72 -9.44
CA ASN A 106 6.54 -9.51 -10.10
C ASN A 106 7.79 -9.71 -9.23
N ILE A 107 7.60 -9.89 -7.92
CA ILE A 107 8.68 -10.18 -6.99
C ILE A 107 9.05 -11.66 -7.16
N PRO A 108 10.34 -11.98 -7.35
CA PRO A 108 10.77 -13.36 -7.47
C PRO A 108 10.35 -14.21 -6.26
N PRO A 109 9.92 -15.48 -6.44
CA PRO A 109 9.47 -16.34 -5.36
C PRO A 109 10.47 -16.47 -4.20
N GLU A 110 11.77 -16.50 -4.51
CA GLU A 110 12.91 -16.63 -3.60
C GLU A 110 13.19 -15.39 -2.74
N VAL A 111 12.61 -14.25 -3.07
CA VAL A 111 12.78 -13.03 -2.28
C VAL A 111 11.86 -13.10 -1.07
N ASP A 112 12.43 -13.17 0.12
CA ASP A 112 11.66 -13.13 1.35
C ASP A 112 11.14 -11.72 1.65
N LEU A 113 9.84 -11.66 1.94
CA LEU A 113 9.16 -10.43 2.32
C LEU A 113 9.06 -10.37 3.83
N VAL A 114 9.92 -9.58 4.45
CA VAL A 114 10.02 -9.42 5.91
C VAL A 114 9.42 -8.08 6.32
N ASP A 115 8.61 -8.10 7.38
CA ASP A 115 7.98 -6.91 7.94
C ASP A 115 9.01 -5.85 8.33
N GLY A 116 8.76 -4.61 7.91
CA GLY A 116 9.62 -3.46 8.18
C GLY A 116 10.93 -3.44 7.39
N VAL A 117 11.20 -4.43 6.53
CA VAL A 117 12.43 -4.49 5.73
C VAL A 117 12.15 -4.00 4.32
N LEU A 118 12.90 -2.97 3.89
CA LEU A 118 12.86 -2.49 2.52
C LEU A 118 13.44 -3.54 1.58
N THR A 119 12.65 -3.96 0.60
CA THR A 119 13.03 -4.90 -0.45
C THR A 119 13.04 -4.18 -1.80
N GLU A 120 14.12 -4.28 -2.55
CA GLU A 120 14.30 -3.61 -3.85
C GLU A 120 15.04 -4.49 -4.87
N GLY A 121 15.21 -4.00 -6.10
CA GLY A 121 16.03 -4.66 -7.13
C GLY A 121 15.26 -5.58 -8.08
N PHE A 122 13.93 -5.59 -8.02
CA PHE A 122 13.07 -6.37 -8.93
C PHE A 122 12.29 -5.46 -9.90
N ILE A 123 11.94 -6.01 -11.06
CA ILE A 123 11.20 -5.31 -12.11
C ILE A 123 9.71 -5.60 -11.97
N GLY A 124 8.93 -4.57 -11.65
CA GLY A 124 7.48 -4.70 -11.46
C GLY A 124 6.71 -4.94 -12.76
N LYS A 125 5.51 -5.54 -12.66
CA LYS A 125 4.59 -5.80 -13.80
C LYS A 125 4.15 -4.55 -14.58
N GLY A 126 4.36 -3.34 -14.03
CA GLY A 126 4.00 -2.08 -14.66
C GLY A 126 4.89 -1.74 -15.85
N GLU A 127 5.35 -0.48 -15.95
CA GLU A 127 6.21 0.00 -17.05
C GLU A 127 7.62 -0.64 -17.07
N SER A 128 7.79 -1.88 -16.61
CA SER A 128 9.07 -2.58 -16.50
C SER A 128 10.11 -1.79 -15.71
N ARG A 129 9.66 -1.08 -14.67
CA ARG A 129 10.52 -0.24 -13.82
C ARG A 129 10.94 -1.01 -12.57
N PRO A 130 12.14 -0.74 -12.03
CA PRO A 130 12.53 -1.19 -10.71
C PRO A 130 11.51 -0.76 -9.65
N VAL A 131 11.22 -1.64 -8.72
CA VAL A 131 10.28 -1.41 -7.62
C VAL A 131 11.00 -1.59 -6.28
N ALA A 132 10.65 -0.74 -5.33
CA ALA A 132 10.99 -0.86 -3.91
C ALA A 132 9.70 -1.03 -3.11
N VAL A 133 9.71 -1.93 -2.13
CA VAL A 133 8.56 -2.24 -1.27
C VAL A 133 8.98 -2.41 0.18
N ILE A 134 8.16 -1.90 1.09
CA ILE A 134 8.20 -2.22 2.52
C ILE A 134 6.77 -2.53 2.96
N LEU A 135 6.62 -3.46 3.89
CA LEU A 135 5.31 -3.92 4.34
C LEU A 135 5.30 -4.23 5.82
N LYS A 136 4.10 -4.36 6.37
CA LYS A 136 3.84 -4.76 7.74
C LYS A 136 2.54 -5.54 7.78
N HIS A 137 2.53 -6.66 8.50
CA HIS A 137 1.33 -7.43 8.79
C HIS A 137 0.94 -7.26 10.26
N LEU A 138 -0.36 -7.16 10.51
CA LEU A 138 -0.97 -7.35 11.82
C LEU A 138 -2.02 -8.45 11.67
N ASN A 139 -1.83 -9.55 12.36
CA ASN A 139 -2.68 -10.73 12.25
C ASN A 139 -3.43 -10.96 13.56
N ASN A 140 -4.67 -11.45 13.45
CA ASN A 140 -5.34 -12.18 14.51
C ASN A 140 -5.88 -13.50 13.92
N ASP A 141 -6.58 -14.29 14.73
CA ASP A 141 -7.04 -15.62 14.36
C ASP A 141 -7.97 -15.66 13.13
N TYR A 142 -8.62 -14.53 12.78
CA TYR A 142 -9.71 -14.50 11.80
C TYR A 142 -9.56 -13.44 10.71
N SER A 143 -8.57 -12.55 10.85
CA SER A 143 -8.35 -11.43 9.96
C SER A 143 -6.89 -10.97 9.98
N MET A 144 -6.54 -10.26 8.93
CA MET A 144 -5.23 -9.65 8.77
C MET A 144 -5.38 -8.24 8.24
N VAL A 145 -4.61 -7.33 8.80
CA VAL A 145 -4.35 -6.01 8.23
C VAL A 145 -2.95 -6.02 7.64
N ARG A 146 -2.82 -5.64 6.37
CA ARG A 146 -1.53 -5.51 5.70
C ARG A 146 -1.31 -4.10 5.20
N GLY A 147 -0.30 -3.43 5.73
CA GLY A 147 0.26 -2.21 5.18
C GLY A 147 1.31 -2.52 4.12
N VAL A 148 1.26 -1.82 3.00
CA VAL A 148 2.25 -1.91 1.92
C VAL A 148 2.54 -0.50 1.41
N ALA A 149 3.82 -0.13 1.36
CA ALA A 149 4.28 1.05 0.65
C ALA A 149 5.17 0.62 -0.51
N VAL A 150 4.83 1.04 -1.73
CA VAL A 150 5.51 0.68 -2.98
C VAL A 150 5.93 1.95 -3.71
N GLY A 151 7.07 1.94 -4.37
CA GLY A 151 7.50 3.05 -5.23
C GLY A 151 8.68 2.66 -6.12
N THR A 152 9.24 3.64 -6.83
CA THR A 152 10.52 3.46 -7.53
C THR A 152 11.68 3.63 -6.54
N PRO A 153 12.77 2.84 -6.62
CA PRO A 153 13.90 2.96 -5.70
C PRO A 153 14.46 4.38 -5.58
N GLN A 154 14.55 5.11 -6.69
CA GLN A 154 15.11 6.48 -6.71
C GLN A 154 14.23 7.51 -5.98
N ASN A 155 12.93 7.28 -5.92
CA ASN A 155 11.96 8.22 -5.34
C ASN A 155 11.33 7.71 -4.04
N PHE A 156 11.72 6.52 -3.58
CA PHE A 156 11.17 5.90 -2.39
C PHE A 156 11.49 6.75 -1.15
N LYS A 157 10.44 7.19 -0.45
CA LYS A 157 10.57 7.99 0.78
C LYS A 157 10.40 7.07 1.98
N SER A 158 11.50 6.43 2.41
CA SER A 158 11.47 5.44 3.50
C SER A 158 10.88 6.01 4.78
N ASP A 159 11.22 7.24 5.14
CA ASP A 159 10.67 7.93 6.33
C ASP A 159 9.14 8.04 6.30
N LYS A 160 8.56 8.29 5.11
CA LYS A 160 7.11 8.38 4.91
C LYS A 160 6.44 7.02 4.88
N ALA A 161 7.09 6.03 4.27
CA ALA A 161 6.62 4.65 4.26
C ALA A 161 6.59 4.07 5.68
N GLU A 162 7.68 4.22 6.43
CA GLU A 162 7.79 3.78 7.82
C GLU A 162 6.78 4.49 8.71
N PHE A 163 6.60 5.80 8.57
CA PHE A 163 5.57 6.54 9.30
C PHE A 163 4.16 5.97 9.05
N PHE A 164 3.82 5.71 7.77
CA PHE A 164 2.56 5.08 7.41
C PHE A 164 2.41 3.70 8.06
N LEU A 165 3.40 2.80 7.91
CA LEU A 165 3.33 1.44 8.45
C LEU A 165 3.28 1.40 9.98
N ASN A 166 4.02 2.28 10.65
CA ASN A 166 4.04 2.38 12.11
C ASN A 166 2.75 2.98 12.68
N SER A 167 1.98 3.72 11.88
CA SER A 167 0.67 4.24 12.28
C SER A 167 -0.42 3.16 12.34
N ILE A 168 -0.21 2.00 11.71
CA ILE A 168 -1.19 0.93 11.65
C ILE A 168 -1.27 0.22 13.01
N LYS A 169 -2.48 0.20 13.56
CA LYS A 169 -2.86 -0.52 14.78
C LYS A 169 -4.06 -1.40 14.54
#